data_AF-A0A813IYX8-F1
#
_entry.id   AF-A0A813IYX8-F1
#
_cell.length_a   1.000
_cell.length_b   1.000
_cell.length_c   1.000
_cell.angle_alpha   90.00
_cell.angle_beta   90.00
_cell.angle_gamma   90.00
#
_symmetry.space_group_name_H-M   'P 1'
#
loop_
_entity.id
_entity.type
_entity.pdbx_description
1 polymer ?
#
loop_
_entity_poly.entity_id
_entity_poly.type
_entity_poly.pdbx_seq_one_letter_code
_entity_poly.pdbx_strand_id
1 'polypeptide(L)'
;MGSDGYREQSSRGRADSPRHRRRRSPRSREESRGSQLPPPKRHTAEVPSRREDWSYSQDGLPEEFQFDGFRNKQFNVVFRARPHAQVNGRQTYWDETGEQFVYYQQDRMGWALCPRKDADTGEDLFVSIQQRGLTRGLAFEEERPGVWQEYLQGKWVKTDLVRCRKAEPRNDDRGRVATVGRRENSEGLKSGRPKVSSAGNSTSRSSKVAVPPSGAASVAEMKRLLEADPDVEE
;
A
#
# COMPACT_ATOMS: atom_id res chain seq x y z
N MET A 1 -27.97 39.57 -23.93
CA MET A 1 -28.90 40.07 -22.89
C MET A 1 -29.96 39.00 -22.71
N GLY A 2 -30.02 38.39 -21.53
CA GLY A 2 -30.85 37.22 -21.26
C GLY A 2 -30.46 36.67 -19.90
N SER A 3 -30.81 37.43 -18.88
CA SER A 3 -30.58 37.16 -17.47
C SER A 3 -31.79 36.39 -16.96
N ASP A 4 -31.63 35.16 -16.49
CA ASP A 4 -32.65 34.53 -15.65
C ASP A 4 -32.00 33.79 -14.51
N GLY A 5 -32.25 34.35 -13.32
CA GLY A 5 -31.80 33.82 -12.05
C GLY A 5 -32.68 32.68 -11.58
N TYR A 6 -32.06 31.69 -10.93
CA TYR A 6 -32.77 30.73 -10.11
C TYR A 6 -32.42 30.94 -8.64
N ARG A 7 -33.50 31.20 -7.91
CA ARG A 7 -33.61 31.59 -6.51
C ARG A 7 -33.67 30.35 -5.62
N GLU A 8 -33.07 30.47 -4.45
CA GLU A 8 -33.03 29.55 -3.31
C GLU A 8 -34.30 28.75 -3.03
N GLN A 9 -34.13 27.51 -2.54
CA GLN A 9 -34.92 27.04 -1.40
C GLN A 9 -34.03 26.25 -0.41
N SER A 10 -33.66 26.93 0.66
CA SER A 10 -33.12 26.34 1.89
C SER A 10 -34.23 25.62 2.66
N SER A 11 -34.05 24.33 2.96
CA SER A 11 -34.86 23.62 3.95
C SER A 11 -33.93 23.02 5.02
N ARG A 12 -33.86 23.73 6.16
CA ARG A 12 -33.19 23.28 7.39
C ARG A 12 -34.15 22.40 8.18
N GLY A 13 -34.02 21.08 8.07
CA GLY A 13 -34.65 20.13 8.98
C GLY A 13 -33.67 19.72 10.08
N ARG A 14 -33.78 20.30 11.29
CA ARG A 14 -33.11 19.80 12.50
C ARG A 14 -34.01 18.74 13.12
N ALA A 15 -33.57 17.49 13.12
CA ALA A 15 -34.17 16.42 13.90
C ALA A 15 -33.33 16.17 15.16
N ASP A 16 -33.89 16.55 16.31
CA ASP A 16 -33.43 16.15 17.63
C ASP A 16 -33.50 14.62 17.77
N SER A 17 -32.47 14.00 18.34
CA SER A 17 -32.47 12.56 18.67
C SER A 17 -32.11 12.31 20.13
N PRO A 18 -32.79 11.37 20.81
CA PRO A 18 -32.77 11.26 22.26
C PRO A 18 -31.55 10.50 22.78
N ARG A 19 -30.98 11.00 23.88
CA ARG A 19 -29.87 10.36 24.60
C ARG A 19 -30.36 9.18 25.44
N HIS A 20 -30.13 7.96 24.99
CA HIS A 20 -30.32 6.77 25.83
C HIS A 20 -29.10 6.50 26.74
N ARG A 21 -29.28 6.81 28.04
CA ARG A 21 -28.43 6.36 29.15
C ARG A 21 -28.48 4.83 29.26
N ARG A 22 -27.40 4.12 28.94
CA ARG A 22 -27.24 2.70 29.31
C ARG A 22 -26.53 2.59 30.66
N ARG A 23 -27.29 2.05 31.63
CA ARG A 23 -26.83 1.62 32.96
C ARG A 23 -25.74 0.55 32.81
N ARG A 24 -24.61 0.74 33.49
CA ARG A 24 -23.59 -0.30 33.69
C ARG A 24 -23.91 -1.05 34.99
N SER A 25 -24.09 -2.36 34.90
CA SER A 25 -24.16 -3.25 36.07
C SER A 25 -22.74 -3.57 36.56
N PRO A 26 -22.53 -3.69 37.88
CA PRO A 26 -21.25 -4.13 38.44
C PRO A 26 -21.10 -5.65 38.30
N ARG A 27 -19.98 -6.10 37.74
CA ARG A 27 -19.63 -7.52 37.61
C ARG A 27 -18.73 -7.89 38.78
N SER A 28 -19.28 -8.64 39.73
CA SER A 28 -18.57 -9.26 40.85
C SER A 28 -17.48 -10.19 40.32
N ARG A 29 -16.22 -9.96 40.75
CA ARG A 29 -15.08 -10.81 40.45
C ARG A 29 -14.80 -11.65 41.69
N GLU A 30 -15.32 -12.88 41.69
CA GLU A 30 -14.95 -13.91 42.66
C GLU A 30 -13.50 -14.33 42.44
N GLU A 31 -12.75 -14.27 43.53
CA GLU A 31 -11.33 -14.58 43.65
C GLU A 31 -11.20 -16.07 43.98
N SER A 32 -11.12 -16.91 42.95
CA SER A 32 -10.80 -18.33 43.12
C SER A 32 -9.28 -18.53 43.17
N ARG A 33 -8.75 -18.60 44.39
CA ARG A 33 -7.38 -19.03 44.70
C ARG A 33 -7.26 -20.54 44.48
N GLY A 34 -6.98 -20.92 43.23
CA GLY A 34 -6.63 -22.29 42.84
C GLY A 34 -5.12 -22.53 42.92
N SER A 35 -4.74 -23.58 43.65
CA SER A 35 -3.39 -24.02 43.96
C SER A 35 -2.42 -24.05 42.77
N GLN A 36 -1.28 -23.38 42.96
CA GLN A 36 -0.18 -23.28 41.99
C GLN A 36 0.73 -24.51 42.14
N LEU A 37 0.66 -25.44 41.18
CA LEU A 37 1.65 -26.50 41.04
C LEU A 37 2.95 -25.93 40.43
N PRO A 38 4.13 -26.42 40.83
CA PRO A 38 5.39 -26.00 40.23
C PRO A 38 5.43 -26.41 38.74
N PRO A 39 5.88 -25.52 37.84
CA PRO A 39 5.95 -25.84 36.42
C PRO A 39 6.97 -26.95 36.16
N PRO A 40 6.69 -27.90 35.24
CA PRO A 40 7.65 -28.92 34.84
C PRO A 40 8.86 -28.26 34.17
N LYS A 41 10.06 -28.72 34.54
CA LYS A 41 11.33 -28.32 33.93
C LYS A 41 11.34 -28.75 32.46
N ARG A 42 10.90 -27.86 31.57
CA ARG A 42 11.01 -28.04 30.12
C ARG A 42 12.47 -27.85 29.76
N HIS A 43 13.10 -28.90 29.25
CA HIS A 43 14.35 -28.79 28.54
C HIS A 43 14.13 -27.86 27.35
N THR A 44 14.68 -26.65 27.46
CA THR A 44 14.73 -25.67 26.38
C THR A 44 15.59 -26.26 25.29
N ALA A 45 14.98 -26.98 24.35
CA ALA A 45 15.57 -27.15 23.04
C ALA A 45 15.79 -25.72 22.52
N GLU A 46 17.06 -25.32 22.37
CA GLU A 46 17.43 -24.09 21.72
C GLU A 46 16.90 -24.19 20.28
N VAL A 47 15.66 -23.75 20.09
CA VAL A 47 15.12 -23.44 18.78
C VAL A 47 16.14 -22.49 18.19
N PRO A 48 16.82 -22.84 17.08
CA PRO A 48 17.79 -21.95 16.47
C PRO A 48 17.04 -20.66 16.22
N SER A 49 17.41 -19.63 17.00
CA SER A 49 16.97 -18.27 16.81
C SER A 49 17.64 -17.86 15.52
N ARG A 50 17.04 -18.30 14.40
CA ARG A 50 17.35 -17.90 13.05
C ARG A 50 16.95 -16.43 13.03
N ARG A 51 17.84 -15.58 13.55
CA ARG A 51 17.75 -14.13 13.42
C ARG A 51 17.72 -13.92 11.92
N GLU A 52 16.51 -13.74 11.41
CA GLU A 52 16.26 -13.37 10.04
C GLU A 52 17.02 -12.06 9.84
N ASP A 53 18.17 -12.18 9.17
CA ASP A 53 19.07 -11.07 8.92
C ASP A 53 18.40 -10.24 7.80
N TRP A 54 17.52 -9.34 8.24
CA TRP A 54 16.74 -8.50 7.37
C TRP A 54 17.65 -7.43 6.78
N SER A 55 17.94 -7.50 5.48
CA SER A 55 18.30 -6.32 4.71
C SER A 55 17.08 -5.40 4.66
N TYR A 56 16.99 -4.50 5.61
CA TYR A 56 16.05 -3.40 5.56
C TYR A 56 16.58 -2.36 4.57
N SER A 57 15.69 -1.78 3.76
CA SER A 57 16.00 -0.52 3.09
C SER A 57 16.30 0.56 4.14
N GLN A 58 16.82 1.72 3.72
CA GLN A 58 17.11 2.84 4.64
C GLN A 58 15.93 3.20 5.56
N ASP A 59 14.70 2.87 5.15
CA ASP A 59 13.46 3.15 5.87
C ASP A 59 13.00 2.03 6.82
N GLY A 60 13.76 0.94 6.98
CA GLY A 60 13.30 -0.18 7.81
C GLY A 60 12.21 -1.02 7.15
N LEU A 61 12.01 -0.87 5.84
CA LEU A 61 10.98 -1.58 5.08
C LEU A 61 11.60 -2.78 4.32
N PRO A 62 10.80 -3.83 4.01
CA PRO A 62 11.30 -4.95 3.22
C PRO A 62 11.64 -4.50 1.79
N GLU A 63 12.52 -5.24 1.13
CA GLU A 63 12.82 -5.06 -0.29
C GLU A 63 11.69 -5.55 -1.20
N GLU A 64 10.80 -6.40 -0.67
CA GLU A 64 9.76 -7.05 -1.44
C GLU A 64 8.52 -7.34 -0.59
N PHE A 65 7.34 -7.22 -1.19
CA PHE A 65 6.06 -7.62 -0.64
C PHE A 65 5.43 -8.71 -1.52
N GLN A 66 5.20 -9.88 -0.96
CA GLN A 66 4.33 -10.89 -1.57
C GLN A 66 2.90 -10.70 -1.04
N PHE A 67 1.95 -10.45 -1.93
CA PHE A 67 0.54 -10.45 -1.55
C PHE A 67 -0.12 -11.78 -1.89
N ASP A 68 -0.98 -12.23 -0.98
CA ASP A 68 -1.85 -13.38 -1.14
C ASP A 68 -3.14 -13.14 -0.37
N GLY A 69 -4.27 -13.57 -0.92
CA GLY A 69 -5.61 -13.41 -0.34
C GLY A 69 -6.51 -12.35 -0.99
N PHE A 70 -6.04 -11.57 -1.97
CA PHE A 70 -6.94 -10.76 -2.80
C PHE A 70 -7.84 -11.66 -3.63
N ARG A 71 -9.10 -11.26 -3.82
CA ARG A 71 -10.03 -11.94 -4.73
C ARG A 71 -9.65 -11.67 -6.18
N ASN A 72 -9.12 -10.47 -6.48
CA ASN A 72 -8.47 -10.25 -7.77
C ASN A 72 -7.10 -10.94 -7.79
N LYS A 73 -7.01 -12.05 -8.53
CA LYS A 73 -5.79 -12.87 -8.62
C LYS A 73 -4.59 -12.09 -9.18
N GLN A 74 -4.82 -11.03 -9.95
CA GLN A 74 -3.74 -10.18 -10.48
C GLN A 74 -3.00 -9.42 -9.37
N PHE A 75 -3.61 -9.25 -8.19
CA PHE A 75 -2.96 -8.59 -7.04
C PHE A 75 -2.19 -9.56 -6.16
N ASN A 76 -2.37 -10.88 -6.33
CA ASN A 76 -1.67 -11.90 -5.57
C ASN A 76 -0.30 -12.20 -6.18
N VAL A 77 0.52 -11.16 -6.28
CA VAL A 77 1.83 -11.20 -6.91
C VAL A 77 2.89 -10.60 -5.97
N VAL A 78 4.12 -10.63 -6.45
CA VAL A 78 5.29 -10.13 -5.76
C VAL A 78 5.60 -8.71 -6.24
N PHE A 79 5.71 -7.78 -5.30
CA PHE A 79 6.04 -6.38 -5.54
C PHE A 79 7.42 -6.05 -4.98
N ARG A 80 8.34 -5.58 -5.81
CA ARG A 80 9.72 -5.22 -5.43
C ARG A 80 9.88 -3.72 -5.26
N ALA A 81 10.64 -3.34 -4.23
CA ALA A 81 10.97 -1.95 -3.95
C ALA A 81 11.71 -1.31 -5.14
N ARG A 82 11.31 -0.10 -5.51
CA ARG A 82 12.03 0.76 -6.46
C ARG A 82 12.41 2.05 -5.74
N PRO A 83 13.62 2.14 -5.14
CA PRO A 83 14.03 3.29 -4.34
C PRO A 83 14.02 4.63 -5.09
N HIS A 84 14.20 4.60 -6.41
CA HIS A 84 14.17 5.78 -7.28
C HIS A 84 12.74 6.25 -7.62
N ALA A 85 11.73 5.39 -7.45
CA ALA A 85 10.33 5.72 -7.68
C ALA A 85 9.68 6.02 -6.32
N GLN A 86 9.52 7.31 -6.01
CA GLN A 86 9.04 7.75 -4.70
C GLN A 86 7.73 8.53 -4.79
N VAL A 87 6.85 8.27 -3.82
CA VAL A 87 5.65 9.07 -3.57
C VAL A 87 5.74 9.58 -2.14
N ASN A 88 5.62 10.90 -1.95
CA ASN A 88 5.77 11.56 -0.65
C ASN A 88 7.08 11.19 0.08
N GLY A 89 8.18 11.08 -0.67
CA GLY A 89 9.51 10.74 -0.15
C GLY A 89 9.69 9.29 0.32
N ARG A 90 8.68 8.42 0.13
CA ARG A 90 8.77 6.99 0.43
C ARG A 90 8.92 6.19 -0.84
N GLN A 91 9.71 5.11 -0.78
CA GLN A 91 9.84 4.18 -1.89
C GLN A 91 8.49 3.54 -2.26
N THR A 92 8.32 3.25 -3.55
CA THR A 92 7.19 2.48 -4.06
C THR A 92 7.61 1.05 -4.38
N TYR A 93 6.64 0.16 -4.48
CA TYR A 93 6.86 -1.23 -4.82
C TYR A 93 6.13 -1.54 -6.12
N TRP A 94 6.73 -2.32 -7.00
CA TRP A 94 6.23 -2.57 -8.34
C TRP A 94 6.20 -4.06 -8.61
N ASP A 95 5.18 -4.50 -9.32
CA ASP A 95 5.19 -5.85 -9.88
C ASP A 95 6.30 -6.00 -10.94
N GLU A 96 6.53 -7.24 -11.36
CA GLU A 96 7.57 -7.54 -12.35
C GLU A 96 7.28 -6.90 -13.72
N THR A 97 6.00 -6.74 -14.08
CA THR A 97 5.58 -6.12 -15.35
C THR A 97 5.74 -4.59 -15.32
N GLY A 98 5.71 -3.97 -14.13
CA GLY A 98 5.68 -2.52 -13.97
C GLY A 98 4.33 -1.91 -14.33
N GLU A 99 3.26 -2.71 -14.37
CA GLU A 99 1.89 -2.27 -14.64
C GLU A 99 1.10 -1.97 -13.38
N GLN A 100 1.56 -2.47 -12.22
CA GLN A 100 0.94 -2.19 -10.93
C GLN A 100 2.00 -1.75 -9.92
N PHE A 101 1.58 -0.89 -9.00
CA PHE A 101 2.46 -0.43 -7.94
C PHE A 101 1.73 -0.21 -6.63
N VAL A 102 2.48 -0.34 -5.54
CA VAL A 102 2.05 -0.06 -4.18
C VAL A 102 2.80 1.14 -3.64
N TYR A 103 2.06 2.07 -3.04
CA TYR A 103 2.59 3.31 -2.49
C TYR A 103 1.95 3.67 -1.16
N TYR A 104 2.66 4.45 -0.35
CA TYR A 104 2.15 4.88 0.95
C TYR A 104 1.37 6.18 0.82
N GLN A 105 0.13 6.18 1.30
CA GLN A 105 -0.75 7.35 1.33
C GLN A 105 -0.63 8.03 2.69
N GLN A 106 0.04 9.19 2.73
CA GLN A 106 0.27 9.91 3.98
C GLN A 106 -1.04 10.32 4.67
N ASP A 107 -2.03 10.77 3.91
CA ASP A 107 -3.32 11.23 4.45
C ASP A 107 -4.16 10.11 5.09
N ARG A 108 -3.97 8.86 4.63
CA ARG A 108 -4.67 7.67 5.16
C ARG A 108 -3.82 6.84 6.10
N MET A 109 -2.54 7.19 6.23
CA MET A 109 -1.55 6.43 6.99
C MET A 109 -1.53 4.92 6.64
N GLY A 110 -1.71 4.60 5.36
CA GLY A 110 -1.82 3.22 4.88
C GLY A 110 -1.28 3.04 3.48
N TRP A 111 -1.05 1.79 3.08
CA TRP A 111 -0.62 1.43 1.73
C TRP A 111 -1.81 1.38 0.76
N ALA A 112 -1.54 1.68 -0.51
CA ALA A 112 -2.51 1.59 -1.60
C ALA A 112 -1.89 0.88 -2.80
N LEU A 113 -2.66 0.01 -3.45
CA LEU A 113 -2.30 -0.67 -4.69
C LEU A 113 -3.00 0.04 -5.85
N CYS A 114 -2.26 0.41 -6.88
CA CYS A 114 -2.74 1.19 -8.02
C CYS A 114 -2.16 0.66 -9.34
N PRO A 115 -2.95 0.60 -10.43
CA PRO A 115 -2.39 0.38 -11.75
C PRO A 115 -1.55 1.59 -12.17
N ARG A 116 -0.55 1.38 -13.01
CA ARG A 116 0.30 2.45 -13.54
C ARG A 116 -0.50 3.38 -14.43
N LYS A 117 -1.36 2.83 -15.28
CA LYS A 117 -2.20 3.60 -16.19
C LYS A 117 -3.65 3.44 -15.82
N ASP A 118 -4.38 4.53 -15.91
CA ASP A 118 -5.83 4.52 -15.90
C ASP A 118 -6.33 3.83 -17.17
N ALA A 119 -7.24 2.88 -17.06
CA ALA A 119 -7.64 2.07 -18.21
C ALA A 119 -8.51 2.86 -19.20
N ASP A 120 -9.28 3.82 -18.71
CA ASP A 120 -10.23 4.59 -19.53
C ASP A 120 -9.53 5.77 -20.19
N THR A 121 -8.71 6.50 -19.43
CA THR A 121 -8.06 7.72 -19.90
C THR A 121 -6.64 7.49 -20.44
N GLY A 122 -6.01 6.36 -20.08
CA GLY A 122 -4.60 6.11 -20.38
C GLY A 122 -3.62 6.97 -19.58
N GLU A 123 -4.09 7.77 -18.62
CA GLU A 123 -3.28 8.64 -17.77
C GLU A 123 -2.28 7.82 -16.93
N ASP A 124 -1.02 8.24 -16.86
CA ASP A 124 -0.04 7.63 -15.95
C ASP A 124 -0.33 8.08 -14.50
N LEU A 125 -1.00 7.19 -13.75
CA LEU A 125 -1.43 7.43 -12.38
C LEU A 125 -0.27 7.60 -11.43
N PHE A 126 0.89 6.97 -11.68
CA PHE A 126 2.06 7.16 -10.85
C PHE A 126 2.53 8.62 -10.92
N VAL A 127 2.62 9.18 -12.13
CA VAL A 127 2.97 10.60 -12.32
C VAL A 127 1.95 11.51 -11.65
N SER A 128 0.65 11.25 -11.85
CA SER A 128 -0.41 12.08 -11.27
C SER A 128 -0.46 12.00 -9.74
N ILE A 129 -0.24 10.83 -9.15
CA ILE A 129 -0.12 10.66 -7.70
C ILE A 129 1.12 11.39 -7.17
N GLN A 130 2.26 11.25 -7.84
CA GLN A 130 3.52 11.88 -7.42
C GLN A 130 3.45 13.41 -7.45
N GLN A 131 2.88 13.98 -8.52
CA GLN A 131 2.87 15.43 -8.73
C GLN A 131 1.71 16.14 -8.02
N ARG A 132 0.54 15.51 -7.97
CA ARG A 132 -0.70 16.14 -7.47
C ARG A 132 -1.14 15.61 -6.11
N GLY A 133 -0.48 14.59 -5.58
CA GLY A 133 -0.86 13.96 -4.31
C GLY A 133 -2.23 13.27 -4.36
N LEU A 134 -2.63 12.76 -5.54
CA LEU A 134 -3.93 12.11 -5.66
C LEU A 134 -4.00 10.83 -4.82
N THR A 135 -5.18 10.59 -4.25
CA THR A 135 -5.51 9.35 -3.54
C THR A 135 -6.28 8.44 -4.50
N ARG A 136 -5.58 7.58 -5.25
CA ARG A 136 -6.17 6.60 -6.16
C ARG A 136 -5.64 5.20 -5.84
N GLY A 137 -6.43 4.18 -6.13
CA GLY A 137 -6.06 2.80 -5.86
C GLY A 137 -7.21 1.85 -6.10
N LEU A 138 -6.88 0.62 -6.49
CA LEU A 138 -7.80 -0.51 -6.59
C LEU A 138 -7.86 -1.30 -5.27
N ALA A 139 -6.87 -1.13 -4.39
CA ALA A 139 -6.94 -1.63 -3.03
C ALA A 139 -6.27 -0.67 -2.03
N PHE A 140 -6.75 -0.67 -0.80
CA PHE A 140 -6.25 0.15 0.30
C PHE A 140 -6.08 -0.70 1.56
N GLU A 141 -4.98 -0.51 2.27
CA GLU A 141 -4.83 -1.02 3.63
C GLU A 141 -5.71 -0.20 4.59
N GLU A 142 -6.41 -0.89 5.48
CA GLU A 142 -7.13 -0.25 6.58
C GLU A 142 -6.17 0.16 7.70
N GLU A 143 -6.71 0.86 8.71
CA GLU A 143 -5.94 1.27 9.90
C GLU A 143 -5.30 0.08 10.64
N ARG A 144 -5.88 -1.13 10.52
CA ARG A 144 -5.27 -2.35 11.04
C ARG A 144 -4.32 -2.94 9.99
N PRO A 145 -3.01 -3.06 10.29
CA PRO A 145 -2.05 -3.65 9.36
C PRO A 145 -2.49 -5.05 8.90
N GLY A 146 -2.37 -5.30 7.60
CA GLY A 146 -2.73 -6.58 6.97
C GLY A 146 -4.22 -6.77 6.65
N VAL A 147 -5.10 -5.84 7.04
CA VAL A 147 -6.49 -5.82 6.57
C VAL A 147 -6.60 -4.86 5.39
N TRP A 148 -7.11 -5.35 4.26
CA TRP A 148 -7.22 -4.58 3.03
C TRP A 148 -8.67 -4.49 2.56
N GLN A 149 -8.98 -3.43 1.83
CA GLN A 149 -10.18 -3.31 1.01
C GLN A 149 -9.78 -3.30 -0.45
N GLU A 150 -10.35 -4.18 -1.26
CA GLU A 150 -10.17 -4.18 -2.72
C GLU A 150 -11.48 -3.81 -3.43
N TYR A 151 -11.36 -3.13 -4.56
CA TYR A 151 -12.49 -2.83 -5.43
C TYR A 151 -12.68 -3.96 -6.43
N LEU A 152 -13.81 -4.66 -6.31
CA LEU A 152 -14.16 -5.78 -7.17
C LEU A 152 -15.62 -5.68 -7.59
N GLN A 153 -15.89 -5.78 -8.89
CA GLN A 153 -17.26 -5.81 -9.45
C GLN A 153 -18.15 -4.66 -8.95
N GLY A 154 -17.61 -3.45 -8.93
CA GLY A 154 -18.36 -2.26 -8.53
C GLY A 154 -18.50 -2.06 -7.01
N LYS A 155 -17.82 -2.87 -6.18
CA LYS A 155 -17.97 -2.85 -4.73
C LYS A 155 -16.62 -2.95 -4.03
N TRP A 156 -16.50 -2.26 -2.90
CA TRP A 156 -15.39 -2.44 -1.97
C TRP A 156 -15.64 -3.67 -1.11
N VAL A 157 -14.67 -4.58 -1.11
CA VAL A 157 -14.73 -5.84 -0.35
C VAL A 157 -13.52 -5.91 0.57
N LYS A 158 -13.75 -6.25 1.84
CA LYS A 158 -12.67 -6.50 2.80
C LYS A 158 -12.03 -7.85 2.53
N THR A 159 -10.71 -7.88 2.59
CA THR A 159 -9.91 -9.10 2.58
C THR A 159 -8.81 -9.03 3.63
N ASP A 160 -8.60 -10.15 4.32
CA ASP A 160 -7.48 -10.32 5.24
C ASP A 160 -6.32 -10.90 4.44
N LEU A 161 -5.24 -10.14 4.26
CA LEU A 161 -4.09 -10.64 3.52
C LEU A 161 -3.30 -11.62 4.35
N VAL A 162 -3.02 -12.77 3.75
CA VAL A 162 -2.23 -13.83 4.36
C VAL A 162 -0.75 -13.51 4.15
N ARG A 163 -0.29 -12.45 4.83
CA ARG A 163 1.12 -12.18 5.17
C ARG A 163 2.09 -11.99 3.99
N CYS A 164 2.62 -10.78 3.88
CA CYS A 164 3.89 -10.49 3.21
C CYS A 164 5.02 -11.35 3.77
N ARG A 165 5.48 -12.32 2.98
CA ARG A 165 6.76 -12.97 3.23
C ARG A 165 7.81 -12.30 2.34
N LYS A 166 9.00 -12.04 2.90
CA LYS A 166 10.20 -11.80 2.07
C LYS A 166 10.33 -13.04 1.19
N ALA A 167 10.47 -12.91 -0.13
CA ALA A 167 10.92 -14.06 -0.91
C ALA A 167 12.24 -14.50 -0.28
N GLU A 168 12.26 -15.69 0.32
CA GLU A 168 13.55 -16.30 0.63
C GLU A 168 14.31 -16.34 -0.69
N PRO A 169 15.57 -15.85 -0.74
CA PRO A 169 16.36 -15.97 -1.95
C PRO A 169 16.31 -17.45 -2.33
N ARG A 170 15.67 -17.76 -3.46
CA ARG A 170 15.58 -19.12 -4.00
C ARG A 170 17.02 -19.62 -4.12
N ASN A 171 17.44 -20.43 -3.17
CA ASN A 171 18.78 -21.02 -3.14
C ASN A 171 18.92 -22.15 -4.19
N ASP A 172 18.03 -22.21 -5.19
CA ASP A 172 17.96 -23.26 -6.20
C ASP A 172 19.12 -23.22 -7.23
N ASP A 173 20.09 -22.30 -7.10
CA ASP A 173 21.21 -22.19 -8.04
C ASP A 173 22.60 -22.42 -7.41
N ARG A 174 22.69 -23.15 -6.29
CA ARG A 174 23.98 -23.65 -5.77
C ARG A 174 24.37 -25.01 -6.37
N GLY A 175 24.24 -25.14 -7.69
CA GLY A 175 24.43 -26.41 -8.38
C GLY A 175 25.11 -26.37 -9.74
N ARG A 176 25.72 -25.26 -10.18
CA ARG A 176 26.63 -25.30 -11.35
C ARG A 176 27.79 -24.32 -11.24
N VAL A 177 28.81 -24.79 -10.53
CA VAL A 177 30.17 -24.23 -10.58
C VAL A 177 30.71 -24.46 -12.00
N ALA A 178 30.68 -23.43 -12.84
CA ALA A 178 31.52 -23.37 -14.04
C ALA A 178 32.68 -22.41 -13.77
N THR A 179 33.75 -22.99 -13.22
CA THR A 179 35.07 -22.38 -13.11
C THR A 179 35.62 -22.14 -14.53
N VAL A 180 35.56 -20.93 -15.08
CA VAL A 180 36.40 -20.57 -16.24
C VAL A 180 36.86 -19.11 -16.16
N GLY A 181 38.18 -18.96 -15.99
CA GLY A 181 38.96 -18.09 -16.87
C GLY A 181 39.00 -16.59 -16.55
N ARG A 182 39.78 -16.27 -15.52
CA ARG A 182 40.58 -15.03 -15.39
C ARG A 182 41.06 -14.47 -16.74
N ARG A 183 40.77 -13.20 -17.02
CA ARG A 183 41.68 -12.33 -17.79
C ARG A 183 41.52 -10.86 -17.37
N GLU A 184 42.61 -10.38 -16.79
CA GLU A 184 42.86 -8.99 -16.44
C GLU A 184 43.03 -8.19 -17.73
N ASN A 185 42.35 -7.05 -17.86
CA ASN A 185 42.90 -5.96 -18.66
C ASN A 185 42.45 -4.61 -18.10
N SER A 186 43.45 -3.75 -18.01
CA SER A 186 43.51 -2.54 -17.22
C SER A 186 43.29 -1.28 -18.07
N GLU A 187 43.02 -0.18 -17.36
CA GLU A 187 43.35 1.21 -17.71
C GLU A 187 42.44 2.03 -18.64
N GLY A 188 42.15 3.27 -18.18
CA GLY A 188 41.61 4.35 -19.00
C GLY A 188 40.53 5.21 -18.32
N LEU A 189 40.82 5.92 -17.22
CA LEU A 189 41.02 7.40 -17.21
C LEU A 189 40.02 8.23 -18.05
N LYS A 190 39.10 8.96 -17.39
CA LYS A 190 39.15 10.45 -17.24
C LYS A 190 37.85 11.03 -16.66
N SER A 191 38.07 11.89 -15.66
CA SER A 191 37.09 12.71 -14.93
C SER A 191 36.57 13.89 -15.77
N GLY A 192 35.28 14.18 -15.64
CA GLY A 192 34.69 15.46 -16.07
C GLY A 192 33.43 15.77 -15.26
N ARG A 193 33.56 16.63 -14.23
CA ARG A 193 32.44 17.14 -13.42
C ARG A 193 32.11 18.57 -13.89
N PRO A 194 30.87 18.85 -14.33
CA PRO A 194 30.36 20.22 -14.35
C PRO A 194 29.64 20.57 -13.04
N LYS A 195 29.90 21.80 -12.59
CA LYS A 195 29.38 22.46 -11.40
C LYS A 195 28.20 23.33 -11.87
N VAL A 196 26.99 23.08 -11.39
CA VAL A 196 25.85 23.98 -11.62
C VAL A 196 25.14 24.25 -10.30
N SER A 197 25.09 25.55 -10.00
CA SER A 197 24.45 26.20 -8.88
C SER A 197 23.06 26.67 -9.27
N SER A 198 22.05 26.42 -8.44
CA SER A 198 20.84 27.23 -8.42
C SER A 198 20.15 27.13 -7.06
N ALA A 199 20.21 28.24 -6.31
CA ALA A 199 19.39 28.50 -5.15
C ALA A 199 18.01 28.96 -5.59
N GLY A 200 16.96 28.42 -4.96
CA GLY A 200 15.58 28.83 -5.18
C GLY A 200 14.77 28.60 -3.90
N ASN A 201 14.47 29.70 -3.21
CA ASN A 201 13.54 29.75 -2.09
C ASN A 201 12.15 29.28 -2.51
N SER A 202 11.45 28.52 -1.66
CA SER A 202 10.01 28.35 -1.76
C SER A 202 9.40 28.23 -0.36
N THR A 203 8.79 29.34 0.07
CA THR A 203 8.03 29.47 1.30
C THR A 203 6.61 28.96 1.04
N SER A 204 6.30 27.73 1.47
CA SER A 204 4.94 27.19 1.36
C SER A 204 4.14 27.47 2.63
N ARG A 205 3.21 28.42 2.52
CA ARG A 205 2.13 28.69 3.48
C ARG A 205 1.28 27.44 3.69
N SER A 206 1.18 27.01 4.94
CA SER A 206 0.30 25.91 5.36
C SER A 206 -1.11 26.45 5.60
N SER A 207 -2.01 26.22 4.64
CA SER A 207 -3.44 26.47 4.80
C SER A 207 -4.13 25.17 5.18
N LYS A 208 -4.48 25.04 6.46
CA LYS A 208 -5.22 23.92 7.02
C LYS A 208 -6.69 24.03 6.58
N VAL A 209 -7.03 23.40 5.47
CA VAL A 209 -8.41 23.24 5.00
C VAL A 209 -8.88 21.86 5.41
N ALA A 210 -9.98 21.81 6.18
CA ALA A 210 -10.61 20.56 6.58
C ALA A 210 -11.18 19.83 5.35
N VAL A 211 -10.69 18.61 5.11
CA VAL A 211 -11.13 17.73 4.03
C VAL A 211 -12.35 16.93 4.51
N PRO A 212 -13.50 16.96 3.80
CA PRO A 212 -14.60 16.02 4.06
C PRO A 212 -14.23 14.61 3.55
N PRO A 213 -14.72 13.52 4.16
CA PRO A 213 -14.52 12.17 3.65
C PRO A 213 -15.45 11.92 2.45
N SER A 214 -15.10 12.43 1.27
CA SER A 214 -15.83 12.14 0.03
C SER A 214 -14.94 12.42 -1.18
N GLY A 215 -14.43 11.35 -1.78
CA GLY A 215 -13.52 11.43 -2.91
C GLY A 215 -12.90 10.08 -3.27
N ALA A 216 -13.67 9.00 -3.19
CA ALA A 216 -13.39 7.86 -4.06
C ALA A 216 -13.81 8.30 -5.46
N ALA A 217 -12.98 8.05 -6.47
CA ALA A 217 -13.36 8.27 -7.87
C ALA A 217 -14.74 7.65 -8.16
N SER A 218 -15.48 8.28 -9.06
CA SER A 218 -16.81 7.83 -9.51
C SER A 218 -16.82 6.31 -9.76
N VAL A 219 -17.56 5.59 -8.91
CA VAL A 219 -17.83 4.15 -8.99
C VAL A 219 -18.37 3.72 -10.37
N ALA A 220 -18.87 4.67 -11.17
CA ALA A 220 -19.35 4.42 -12.52
C ALA A 220 -18.23 4.20 -13.57
N GLU A 221 -16.99 4.66 -13.33
CA GLU A 221 -15.89 4.57 -14.31
C GLU A 221 -15.11 3.24 -14.18
N MET A 222 -14.83 2.78 -12.96
CA MET A 222 -14.13 1.50 -12.72
C MET A 222 -14.97 0.24 -13.08
N LYS A 223 -16.18 0.41 -13.62
CA LYS A 223 -17.16 -0.66 -13.86
C LYS A 223 -16.89 -1.47 -15.14
N ARG A 224 -16.19 -0.91 -16.13
CA ARG A 224 -15.97 -1.59 -17.44
C ARG A 224 -14.74 -2.50 -17.52
N LEU A 225 -13.91 -2.51 -16.47
CA LEU A 225 -12.61 -3.20 -16.44
C LEU A 225 -12.67 -4.71 -16.19
N LEU A 226 -13.83 -5.25 -15.80
CA LEU A 226 -14.00 -6.68 -15.46
C LEU A 226 -14.90 -7.46 -16.43
N GLU A 227 -15.52 -6.81 -17.42
CA GLU A 227 -16.42 -7.42 -18.41
C GLU A 227 -15.78 -7.65 -19.79
N ALA A 228 -14.45 -7.55 -19.90
CA ALA A 228 -13.74 -8.03 -21.09
C ALA A 228 -13.60 -9.55 -21.02
N ASP A 229 -14.71 -10.26 -21.23
CA ASP A 229 -14.72 -11.70 -21.48
C ASP A 229 -13.94 -12.00 -22.77
N PRO A 230 -13.03 -12.99 -22.77
CA PRO A 230 -12.41 -13.51 -23.97
C PRO A 230 -13.37 -14.51 -24.63
N ASP A 231 -14.49 -14.04 -25.16
CA ASP A 231 -15.33 -14.82 -26.06
C ASP A 231 -15.22 -14.21 -27.47
N VAL A 232 -14.16 -14.60 -28.16
CA VAL A 232 -13.94 -14.34 -29.59
C VAL A 232 -13.68 -15.67 -30.27
N GLU A 233 -14.76 -16.16 -30.88
CA GLU A 233 -14.87 -16.86 -32.18
C GLU A 233 -14.36 -18.31 -32.29
N GLU A 234 -15.07 -19.25 -32.91
CA GLU A 234 -16.37 -19.32 -33.63
C GLU A 234 -16.84 -20.80 -33.58
#